data_AF-A0AAD5A7T3-F1
#
_entry.id   AF-A0AAD5A7T3-F1
#
_cell.length_a   1.000
_cell.length_b   1.000
_cell.length_c   1.000
_cell.angle_alpha   90.00
_cell.angle_beta   90.00
_cell.angle_gamma   90.00
#
_symmetry.space_group_name_H-M   'P 1'
#
loop_
_entity.id
_entity.type
_entity.pdbx_description
1 polymer ?
#
loop_
_entity_poly.entity_id
_entity_poly.type
_entity_poly.pdbx_seq_one_letter_code
_entity_poly.pdbx_strand_id
1 'polypeptide(L)'
;YGLRYTAKVLRDSLHEKFPQISEEELYKIVGNLVYYRYMNPAVVAPDGFDVVEFGVGSVLVPDQRRTLGSIARILQHSAAHKPFHGDSAHLRALNDYITHMHGKFRKFLKMVCDVPEPEERFNIDEYSEMVILNKPVIYISVSELINTHKLLLEHNDSLCPDQNDALHLLLRDLGKVPSVQALVGEGVINSADPNLEQTLAQYNKMEVSLTLTNNFDIFKSSEEKPDARGILL
;
A
#
# COMPACT_ATOMS: atom_id res chain seq x y z
N TYR A 1 6.51 -10.09 3.66
CA TYR A 1 6.66 -9.54 5.03
C TYR A 1 5.58 -8.52 5.32
N GLY A 2 5.46 -7.43 4.53
CA GLY A 2 4.47 -6.36 4.74
C GLY A 2 3.06 -6.84 5.10
N LEU A 3 2.42 -7.69 4.28
CA LEU A 3 1.09 -8.26 4.59
C LEU A 3 1.00 -8.93 5.97
N ARG A 4 2.02 -9.72 6.34
CA ARG A 4 2.06 -10.43 7.62
C ARG A 4 2.19 -9.43 8.78
N TYR A 5 3.01 -8.40 8.61
CA TYR A 5 3.18 -7.34 9.59
C TYR A 5 1.90 -6.50 9.72
N THR A 6 1.23 -6.14 8.63
CA THR A 6 -0.10 -5.50 8.68
C THR A 6 -1.13 -6.37 9.41
N ALA A 7 -1.11 -7.69 9.20
CA ALA A 7 -1.98 -8.62 9.93
C ALA A 7 -1.65 -8.67 11.43
N LYS A 8 -0.37 -8.63 11.80
CA LYS A 8 0.10 -8.49 13.20
C LYS A 8 -0.40 -7.19 13.82
N VAL A 9 -0.17 -6.04 13.18
CA VAL A 9 -0.63 -4.73 13.65
C VAL A 9 -2.15 -4.68 13.78
N LEU A 10 -2.90 -5.23 12.81
CA LEU A 10 -4.36 -5.33 12.88
C LEU A 10 -4.80 -6.15 14.09
N ARG A 11 -4.18 -7.32 14.32
CA ARG A 11 -4.46 -8.18 15.47
C ARG A 11 -4.24 -7.42 16.78
N ASP A 12 -3.09 -6.77 16.91
CA ASP A 12 -2.67 -6.12 18.16
C ASP A 12 -3.54 -4.88 18.45
N SER A 13 -3.80 -4.06 17.43
CA SER A 13 -4.66 -2.87 17.54
C SER A 13 -6.10 -3.23 17.90
N LEU A 14 -6.64 -4.33 17.35
CA LEU A 14 -7.99 -4.80 17.70
C LEU A 14 -8.05 -5.33 19.13
N HIS A 15 -7.01 -6.02 19.58
CA HIS A 15 -6.95 -6.51 20.95
C HIS A 15 -6.84 -5.37 21.95
N GLU A 16 -6.03 -4.36 21.66
CA GLU A 16 -5.90 -3.15 22.49
C GLU A 16 -7.23 -2.37 22.56
N LYS A 17 -7.88 -2.15 21.42
CA LYS A 17 -9.14 -1.41 21.35
C LYS A 17 -10.33 -2.17 21.93
N PHE A 18 -10.34 -3.50 21.81
CA PHE A 18 -11.42 -4.37 22.28
C PHE A 18 -10.87 -5.51 23.14
N PRO A 19 -10.43 -5.26 24.39
CA PRO A 19 -9.78 -6.29 25.22
C PRO A 19 -10.66 -7.52 25.50
N GLN A 20 -11.98 -7.37 25.40
CA GLN A 20 -12.96 -8.43 25.63
C GLN A 20 -13.25 -9.28 24.37
N ILE A 21 -12.65 -8.95 23.22
CA ILE A 21 -12.83 -9.73 22.00
C ILE A 21 -12.24 -11.12 22.20
N SER A 22 -13.00 -12.15 21.84
CA SER A 22 -12.47 -13.51 21.88
C SER A 22 -11.37 -13.69 20.82
N GLU A 23 -10.40 -14.53 21.12
CA GLU A 23 -9.34 -14.87 20.17
C GLU A 23 -9.92 -15.43 18.84
N GLU A 24 -11.01 -16.19 18.92
CA GLU A 24 -11.70 -16.70 17.73
C GLU A 24 -12.24 -15.57 16.83
N GLU A 25 -12.98 -14.61 17.40
CA GLU A 25 -13.53 -13.49 16.63
C GLU A 25 -12.43 -12.59 16.05
N LEU A 26 -11.39 -12.33 16.84
CA LEU A 26 -10.25 -11.55 16.40
C LEU A 26 -9.53 -12.20 15.22
N TYR A 27 -9.29 -13.52 15.25
CA TYR A 27 -8.69 -14.21 14.10
C TYR A 27 -9.64 -14.40 12.91
N LYS A 28 -10.97 -14.33 13.06
CA LYS A 28 -11.88 -14.20 11.91
C LYS A 28 -11.65 -12.90 11.16
N ILE A 29 -11.42 -11.79 11.88
CA ILE A 29 -11.12 -10.48 11.27
C ILE A 29 -9.75 -10.50 10.58
N VAL A 30 -8.73 -11.07 11.22
CA VAL A 30 -7.42 -11.25 10.57
C VAL A 30 -7.54 -12.17 9.34
N GLY A 31 -8.33 -13.23 9.42
CA GLY A 31 -8.63 -14.12 8.31
C GLY A 31 -9.33 -13.42 7.14
N ASN A 32 -10.17 -12.42 7.42
CA ASN A 32 -10.78 -11.58 6.38
C ASN A 32 -9.72 -10.81 5.57
N LEU A 33 -8.70 -10.25 6.23
CA LEU A 33 -7.59 -9.59 5.54
C LEU A 33 -6.74 -10.60 4.75
N VAL A 34 -6.22 -11.63 5.43
CA VAL A 34 -5.19 -12.52 4.88
C VAL A 34 -5.76 -13.48 3.85
N TYR A 35 -6.94 -14.07 4.12
CA TYR A 35 -7.54 -15.02 3.20
C TYR A 35 -8.53 -14.34 2.26
N TYR A 36 -9.59 -13.70 2.77
CA TYR A 36 -10.69 -13.25 1.91
C TYR A 36 -10.32 -12.09 0.99
N ARG A 37 -9.58 -11.09 1.49
CA ARG A 37 -9.16 -9.94 0.66
C ARG A 37 -7.93 -10.21 -0.17
N TYR A 38 -6.96 -10.97 0.35
CA TYR A 38 -5.68 -11.18 -0.34
C TYR A 38 -5.64 -12.48 -1.16
N MET A 39 -5.93 -13.65 -0.57
CA MET A 39 -5.76 -14.94 -1.27
C MET A 39 -6.97 -15.35 -2.12
N ASN A 40 -8.19 -15.16 -1.63
CA ASN A 40 -9.41 -15.66 -2.26
C ASN A 40 -9.61 -15.16 -3.70
N PRO A 41 -9.35 -13.87 -4.04
CA PRO A 41 -9.43 -13.41 -5.43
C PRO A 41 -8.48 -14.17 -6.35
N ALA A 42 -7.25 -14.43 -5.91
CA ALA A 42 -6.24 -15.17 -6.65
C ALA A 42 -6.59 -16.66 -6.80
N VAL A 43 -7.37 -17.24 -5.87
CA VAL A 43 -7.91 -18.60 -6.01
C VAL A 43 -9.02 -18.65 -7.07
N VAL A 44 -9.90 -17.64 -7.11
CA VAL A 44 -11.05 -17.59 -8.03
C VAL A 44 -10.64 -17.23 -9.46
N ALA A 45 -9.68 -16.33 -9.61
CA ALA A 45 -9.20 -15.81 -10.89
C ALA A 45 -7.66 -15.82 -10.92
N PRO A 46 -7.02 -17.00 -10.90
CA PRO A 46 -5.55 -17.11 -10.89
C PRO A 46 -4.88 -16.46 -12.10
N ASP A 47 -5.59 -16.38 -13.24
CA ASP A 47 -5.19 -15.65 -14.45
C ASP A 47 -5.10 -14.13 -14.24
N GLY A 48 -6.04 -13.55 -13.51
CA GLY A 48 -6.08 -12.09 -13.27
C GLY A 48 -5.18 -11.62 -12.12
N PHE A 49 -4.52 -12.55 -11.43
CA PHE A 49 -3.64 -12.30 -10.28
C PHE A 49 -2.25 -12.90 -10.49
N ASP A 50 -1.89 -13.23 -11.73
CA ASP A 50 -0.58 -13.76 -12.13
C ASP A 50 -0.10 -14.98 -11.32
N VAL A 51 -1.05 -15.82 -10.87
CA VAL A 51 -0.74 -17.07 -10.15
C VAL A 51 -0.36 -18.18 -11.13
N VAL A 52 -0.95 -18.17 -12.31
CA VAL A 52 -0.73 -19.15 -13.38
C VAL A 52 -0.50 -18.40 -14.68
N GLU A 53 0.58 -18.73 -15.37
CA GLU A 53 0.85 -18.23 -16.72
C GLU A 53 -0.06 -18.96 -17.71
N PHE A 54 -0.87 -18.21 -18.44
CA PHE A 54 -1.62 -18.71 -19.58
C PHE A 54 -0.88 -18.33 -20.86
N GLY A 55 -0.79 -19.27 -21.81
CA GLY A 55 -0.27 -18.96 -23.14
C GLY A 55 -1.10 -17.87 -23.82
N VAL A 56 -0.52 -17.16 -24.79
CA VAL A 56 -1.20 -16.07 -25.51
C VAL A 56 -2.56 -16.53 -26.05
N GLY A 57 -3.64 -15.87 -25.62
CA GLY A 57 -5.01 -16.20 -26.02
C GLY A 57 -5.66 -17.37 -25.26
N SER A 58 -4.94 -18.00 -24.34
CA SER A 58 -5.51 -18.96 -23.40
C SER A 58 -6.09 -18.23 -22.19
N VAL A 59 -7.30 -18.61 -21.80
CA VAL A 59 -7.97 -18.11 -20.60
C VAL A 59 -8.52 -19.27 -19.81
N LEU A 60 -8.72 -19.07 -18.51
CA LEU A 60 -9.35 -20.07 -17.66
C LEU A 60 -10.73 -20.45 -18.22
N VAL A 61 -10.91 -21.74 -18.52
CA VAL A 61 -12.13 -22.28 -19.13
C VAL A 61 -13.28 -22.18 -18.11
N PRO A 62 -14.54 -21.92 -18.53
CA PRO A 62 -15.67 -21.72 -17.60
C PRO A 62 -15.84 -22.80 -16.52
N ASP A 63 -15.61 -24.07 -16.84
CA ASP A 63 -15.74 -25.16 -15.87
C ASP A 63 -14.61 -25.17 -14.82
N GLN A 64 -13.39 -24.79 -15.20
CA GLN A 64 -12.28 -24.60 -14.27
C GLN A 64 -12.59 -23.44 -13.32
N ARG A 65 -13.10 -22.32 -13.85
CA ARG A 65 -13.53 -21.17 -13.05
C ARG A 65 -14.65 -21.52 -12.07
N ARG A 66 -15.64 -22.32 -12.51
CA ARG A 66 -16.71 -22.82 -11.63
C ARG A 66 -16.18 -23.70 -10.51
N THR A 67 -15.21 -24.57 -10.83
CA THR A 67 -14.56 -25.46 -9.84
C THR A 67 -13.78 -24.65 -8.80
N LEU A 68 -12.95 -23.70 -9.25
CA LEU A 68 -12.21 -22.80 -8.37
C LEU A 68 -13.13 -21.94 -7.50
N GLY A 69 -14.22 -21.42 -8.06
CA GLY A 69 -15.25 -20.71 -7.30
C GLY A 69 -15.88 -21.56 -6.19
N SER A 70 -16.09 -22.85 -6.45
CA SER A 70 -16.62 -23.80 -5.45
C SER A 70 -15.61 -24.08 -4.35
N ILE A 71 -14.32 -24.25 -4.69
CA ILE A 71 -13.23 -24.42 -3.72
C ILE A 71 -13.07 -23.16 -2.86
N ALA A 72 -13.00 -21.99 -3.49
CA ALA A 72 -12.94 -20.70 -2.84
C ALA A 72 -14.08 -20.50 -1.84
N ARG A 73 -15.30 -20.92 -2.22
CA ARG A 73 -16.46 -20.88 -1.32
C ARG A 73 -16.26 -21.73 -0.07
N ILE A 74 -15.78 -22.98 -0.19
CA ILE A 74 -15.54 -23.85 0.97
C ILE A 74 -14.46 -23.25 1.88
N LEU A 75 -13.36 -22.76 1.29
CA LEU A 75 -12.27 -22.13 2.03
C LEU A 75 -12.73 -20.84 2.73
N GLN A 76 -13.54 -20.00 2.10
CA GLN A 76 -14.13 -18.81 2.71
C GLN A 76 -15.03 -19.15 3.90
N HIS A 77 -15.91 -20.13 3.75
CA HIS A 77 -16.75 -20.60 4.85
C HIS A 77 -15.89 -21.16 6.01
N SER A 78 -14.79 -21.86 5.70
CA SER A 78 -13.83 -22.36 6.70
C SER A 78 -13.10 -21.22 7.41
N ALA A 79 -12.62 -20.22 6.69
CA ALA A 79 -11.94 -19.06 7.27
C ALA A 79 -12.86 -18.26 8.20
N ALA A 80 -14.13 -18.08 7.81
CA ALA A 80 -15.14 -17.33 8.58
C ALA A 80 -15.85 -18.14 9.68
N HIS A 81 -15.56 -19.44 9.82
CA HIS A 81 -16.32 -20.38 10.64
C HIS A 81 -17.83 -20.35 10.37
N LYS A 82 -18.22 -20.23 9.09
CA LYS A 82 -19.60 -20.08 8.67
C LYS A 82 -20.14 -21.40 8.11
N PRO A 83 -20.94 -22.17 8.85
CA PRO A 83 -21.59 -23.37 8.31
C PRO A 83 -22.54 -23.06 7.15
N PHE A 84 -22.79 -24.06 6.29
CA PHE A 84 -23.80 -23.99 5.24
C PHE A 84 -25.20 -24.20 5.82
N HIS A 85 -26.12 -23.29 5.51
CA HIS A 85 -27.54 -23.32 5.88
C HIS A 85 -28.42 -22.82 4.70
N GLY A 86 -29.75 -22.94 4.84
CA GLY A 86 -30.73 -22.42 3.87
C GLY A 86 -30.55 -22.99 2.45
N ASP A 87 -30.39 -22.10 1.47
CA ASP A 87 -30.26 -22.39 0.03
C ASP A 87 -29.09 -23.32 -0.33
N SER A 88 -28.20 -23.59 0.62
CA SER A 88 -27.07 -24.52 0.47
C SER A 88 -27.22 -25.77 1.36
N ALA A 89 -28.46 -26.20 1.64
CA ALA A 89 -28.74 -27.38 2.47
C ALA A 89 -28.05 -28.65 1.96
N HIS A 90 -27.88 -28.82 0.66
CA HIS A 90 -27.16 -29.94 0.05
C HIS A 90 -25.67 -29.98 0.45
N LEU A 91 -25.09 -28.86 0.90
CA LEU A 91 -23.70 -28.77 1.37
C LEU A 91 -23.56 -28.95 2.90
N ARG A 92 -24.65 -29.21 3.62
CA ARG A 92 -24.63 -29.37 5.09
C ARG A 92 -23.70 -30.51 5.55
N ALA A 93 -23.53 -31.55 4.73
CA ALA A 93 -22.59 -32.65 5.00
C ALA A 93 -21.13 -32.19 5.11
N LEU A 94 -20.79 -30.99 4.63
CA LEU A 94 -19.46 -30.42 4.74
C LEU A 94 -19.24 -29.61 6.03
N ASN A 95 -20.26 -29.39 6.87
CA ASN A 95 -20.14 -28.51 8.04
C ASN A 95 -19.12 -29.01 9.07
N ASP A 96 -18.97 -30.32 9.23
CA ASP A 96 -17.94 -30.91 10.10
C ASP A 96 -16.54 -30.62 9.53
N TYR A 97 -16.40 -30.69 8.20
CA TYR A 97 -15.17 -30.31 7.51
C TYR A 97 -14.86 -28.81 7.66
N ILE A 98 -15.86 -27.93 7.53
CA ILE A 98 -15.73 -26.49 7.75
C ILE A 98 -15.21 -26.20 9.17
N THR A 99 -15.79 -26.84 10.17
CA THR A 99 -15.39 -26.68 11.58
C THR A 99 -13.95 -27.16 11.81
N HIS A 100 -13.60 -28.32 11.27
CA HIS A 100 -12.24 -28.86 11.34
C HIS A 100 -11.21 -27.94 10.65
N MET A 101 -11.53 -27.45 9.45
CA MET A 101 -10.67 -26.56 8.69
C MET A 101 -10.55 -25.18 9.31
N HIS A 102 -11.60 -24.66 9.95
CA HIS A 102 -11.52 -23.41 10.70
C HIS A 102 -10.45 -23.49 11.82
N GLY A 103 -10.37 -24.63 12.53
CA GLY A 103 -9.31 -24.87 13.51
C GLY A 103 -7.90 -24.79 12.91
N LYS A 104 -7.70 -25.29 11.68
CA LYS A 104 -6.42 -25.15 10.95
C LYS A 104 -6.17 -23.71 10.51
N PHE A 105 -7.18 -23.01 10.01
CA PHE A 105 -7.09 -21.59 9.64
C PHE A 105 -6.63 -20.74 10.82
N ARG A 106 -7.19 -20.95 12.01
CA ARG A 106 -6.75 -20.21 13.21
C ARG A 106 -5.28 -20.43 13.51
N LYS A 107 -4.79 -21.67 13.47
CA LYS A 107 -3.36 -21.98 13.69
C LYS A 107 -2.48 -21.29 12.63
N PHE A 108 -2.89 -21.35 11.37
CA PHE A 108 -2.21 -20.66 10.28
C PHE A 108 -2.16 -19.14 10.51
N LEU A 109 -3.27 -18.50 10.88
CA LEU A 109 -3.32 -17.05 11.09
C LEU A 109 -2.51 -16.60 12.31
N LYS A 110 -2.43 -17.43 13.37
CA LYS A 110 -1.50 -17.21 14.49
C LYS A 110 -0.05 -17.13 13.99
N MET A 111 0.36 -18.10 13.18
CA MET A 111 1.70 -18.10 12.56
C MET A 111 1.89 -16.91 11.61
N VAL A 112 0.87 -16.53 10.84
CA VAL A 112 0.96 -15.36 9.94
C VAL A 112 1.33 -14.10 10.71
N CYS A 113 0.73 -13.89 11.89
CA CYS A 113 1.00 -12.72 12.73
C CYS A 113 2.29 -12.83 13.55
N ASP A 114 2.94 -13.99 13.55
CA ASP A 114 4.23 -14.22 14.21
C ASP A 114 5.37 -13.78 13.29
N VAL A 115 5.64 -12.47 13.30
CA VAL A 115 6.70 -11.82 12.52
C VAL A 115 7.46 -10.80 13.36
N PRO A 116 8.77 -10.62 13.09
CA PRO A 116 9.59 -9.62 13.76
C PRO A 116 9.11 -8.20 13.44
N GLU A 117 9.48 -7.26 14.30
CA GLU A 117 9.29 -5.83 14.05
C GLU A 117 10.11 -5.35 12.84
N PRO A 118 9.72 -4.25 12.16
CA PRO A 118 10.42 -3.75 10.98
C PRO A 118 11.90 -3.45 11.25
N GLU A 119 12.21 -2.89 12.42
CA GLU A 119 13.57 -2.56 12.86
C GLU A 119 14.45 -3.80 12.86
N GLU A 120 13.98 -4.90 13.48
CA GLU A 120 14.66 -6.19 13.48
C GLU A 120 14.72 -6.80 12.07
N ARG A 121 13.62 -6.73 11.30
CA ARG A 121 13.53 -7.36 9.98
C ARG A 121 14.49 -6.72 8.97
N PHE A 122 14.61 -5.40 9.00
CA PHE A 122 15.40 -4.62 8.05
C PHE A 122 16.78 -4.23 8.62
N ASN A 123 17.09 -4.62 9.86
CA ASN A 123 18.29 -4.23 10.60
C ASN A 123 18.47 -2.71 10.62
N ILE A 124 17.38 -2.00 10.95
CA ILE A 124 17.37 -0.55 11.06
C ILE A 124 17.41 -0.20 12.54
N ASP A 125 18.40 0.61 12.90
CA ASP A 125 18.58 1.21 14.21
C ASP A 125 18.69 2.74 14.10
N GLU A 126 18.90 3.40 15.24
CA GLU A 126 18.99 4.87 15.34
C GLU A 126 20.19 5.48 14.59
N TYR A 127 21.21 4.67 14.25
CA TYR A 127 22.41 5.11 13.52
C TYR A 127 22.35 4.77 12.04
N SER A 128 21.37 3.97 11.63
CA SER A 128 21.25 3.48 10.26
C SER A 128 21.19 4.61 9.25
N GLU A 129 20.53 5.73 9.58
CA GLU A 129 20.51 6.92 8.72
C GLU A 129 21.90 7.57 8.54
N MET A 130 22.73 7.59 9.59
CA MET A 130 24.08 8.19 9.56
C MET A 130 25.07 7.38 8.70
N VAL A 131 24.80 6.10 8.49
CA VAL A 131 25.66 5.20 7.69
C VAL A 131 25.15 5.01 6.26
N ILE A 132 24.03 5.63 5.89
CA ILE A 132 23.54 5.63 4.50
C ILE A 132 24.53 6.42 3.63
N LEU A 133 25.36 5.69 2.89
CA LEU A 133 26.31 6.29 1.93
C LEU A 133 25.61 6.85 0.68
N ASN A 134 24.48 6.25 0.30
CA ASN A 134 23.74 6.60 -0.92
C ASN A 134 22.47 7.36 -0.57
N LYS A 135 22.37 8.62 -0.98
CA LYS A 135 21.16 9.42 -0.78
C LYS A 135 19.95 8.71 -1.42
N PRO A 136 18.82 8.57 -0.70
CA PRO A 136 17.65 7.91 -1.24
C PRO A 136 17.10 8.71 -2.43
N VAL A 137 16.70 8.00 -3.49
CA VAL A 137 16.13 8.60 -4.71
C VAL A 137 14.68 8.15 -4.84
N ILE A 138 13.77 9.10 -5.02
CA ILE A 138 12.36 8.84 -5.32
C ILE A 138 12.15 8.99 -6.82
N TYR A 139 11.52 8.00 -7.44
CA TYR A 139 10.99 8.10 -8.80
C TYR A 139 9.52 8.42 -8.71
N ILE A 140 9.11 9.53 -9.31
CA ILE A 140 7.74 10.04 -9.23
C ILE A 140 7.37 10.73 -10.54
N SER A 141 6.12 10.59 -10.99
CA SER A 141 5.65 11.38 -12.13
C SER A 141 5.39 12.85 -11.74
N VAL A 142 5.47 13.76 -12.71
CA VAL A 142 5.11 15.17 -12.52
C VAL A 142 3.69 15.32 -11.93
N SER A 143 2.74 14.51 -12.41
CA SER A 143 1.36 14.50 -11.91
C SER A 143 1.29 14.05 -10.44
N GLU A 144 1.96 12.95 -10.08
CA GLU A 144 1.99 12.47 -8.70
C GLU A 144 2.65 13.49 -7.76
N LEU A 145 3.71 14.16 -8.20
CA LEU A 145 4.38 15.21 -7.45
C LEU A 145 3.43 16.38 -7.16
N ILE A 146 2.78 16.91 -8.20
CA ILE A 146 1.80 18.01 -8.08
C ILE A 146 0.64 17.59 -7.17
N ASN A 147 0.09 16.39 -7.36
CA ASN A 147 -1.04 15.89 -6.57
C ASN A 147 -0.64 15.69 -5.10
N THR A 148 0.56 15.19 -4.84
CA THR A 148 1.09 15.03 -3.48
C THR A 148 1.20 16.39 -2.79
N HIS A 149 1.81 17.39 -3.43
CA HIS A 149 1.92 18.75 -2.88
C HIS A 149 0.52 19.36 -2.64
N LYS A 150 -0.41 19.19 -3.58
CA LYS A 150 -1.79 19.67 -3.42
C LYS A 150 -2.48 19.06 -2.20
N LEU A 151 -2.41 17.74 -2.02
CA LEU A 151 -3.01 17.05 -0.88
C LEU A 151 -2.39 17.48 0.45
N LEU A 152 -1.08 17.71 0.48
CA LEU A 152 -0.39 18.19 1.67
C LEU A 152 -0.86 19.59 2.08
N LEU A 153 -1.01 20.52 1.12
CA LEU A 153 -1.55 21.85 1.41
C LEU A 153 -3.02 21.83 1.79
N GLU A 154 -3.83 21.01 1.11
CA GLU A 154 -5.27 20.89 1.37
C GLU A 154 -5.57 20.36 2.78
N HIS A 155 -4.72 19.48 3.30
CA HIS A 155 -4.90 18.85 4.60
C HIS A 155 -3.86 19.27 5.64
N ASN A 156 -3.15 20.38 5.42
CA ASN A 156 -2.05 20.84 6.27
C ASN A 156 -2.46 20.95 7.75
N ASP A 157 -3.60 21.57 8.04
CA ASP A 157 -4.08 21.76 9.42
C ASP A 157 -4.46 20.44 10.12
N SER A 158 -4.83 19.41 9.34
CA SER A 158 -5.13 18.07 9.88
C SER A 158 -3.88 17.24 10.14
N LEU A 159 -2.84 17.43 9.32
CA LEU A 159 -1.57 16.72 9.40
C LEU A 159 -0.65 17.34 10.47
N CYS A 160 -0.60 18.66 10.54
CA CYS A 160 0.30 19.43 11.40
C CYS A 160 -0.47 20.53 12.14
N PRO A 161 -1.18 20.18 13.23
CA PRO A 161 -1.92 21.17 14.02
C PRO A 161 -1.01 22.16 14.76
N ASP A 162 0.26 21.81 15.00
CA ASP A 162 1.28 22.73 15.53
C ASP A 162 1.93 23.52 14.39
N GLN A 163 1.92 24.85 14.50
CA GLN A 163 2.53 25.75 13.51
C GLN A 163 4.07 25.66 13.49
N ASN A 164 4.69 25.09 14.53
CA ASN A 164 6.13 24.85 14.59
C ASN A 164 6.53 23.47 14.05
N ASP A 165 5.60 22.69 13.51
CA ASP A 165 5.90 21.41 12.89
C ASP A 165 6.85 21.57 11.69
N ALA A 166 7.82 20.66 11.58
CA ALA A 166 8.80 20.67 10.50
C ALA A 166 8.16 20.64 9.11
N LEU A 167 7.07 19.90 8.93
CA LEU A 167 6.34 19.85 7.67
C LEU A 167 5.68 21.20 7.34
N HIS A 168 5.16 21.92 8.35
CA HIS A 168 4.58 23.24 8.15
C HIS A 168 5.63 24.25 7.63
N LEU A 169 6.83 24.21 8.20
CA LEU A 169 7.96 25.04 7.74
C LEU A 169 8.34 24.70 6.29
N LEU A 170 8.47 23.41 5.96
CA LEU A 170 8.77 22.95 4.60
C LEU A 170 7.70 23.39 3.59
N LEU A 171 6.42 23.23 3.91
CA LEU A 171 5.32 23.61 3.01
C LEU A 171 5.24 25.13 2.83
N ARG A 172 5.50 25.91 3.89
CA ARG A 172 5.58 27.36 3.79
C ARG A 172 6.70 27.81 2.86
N ASP A 173 7.86 27.18 2.97
CA ASP A 173 9.03 27.51 2.14
C ASP A 173 8.85 27.03 0.69
N LEU A 174 8.16 25.89 0.48
CA LEU A 174 7.82 25.34 -0.83
C LEU A 174 6.73 26.18 -1.56
N GLY A 175 5.85 26.81 -0.81
CA GLY A 175 4.89 27.78 -1.33
C GLY A 175 3.70 27.17 -2.05
N LYS A 176 3.35 27.70 -3.22
CA LYS A 176 2.17 27.27 -3.99
C LYS A 176 2.49 26.04 -4.83
N VAL A 177 1.47 25.23 -5.10
CA VAL A 177 1.58 24.10 -6.04
C VAL A 177 2.04 24.62 -7.41
N PRO A 178 3.16 24.11 -7.95
CA PRO A 178 3.65 24.54 -9.26
C PRO A 178 2.77 23.98 -10.38
N SER A 179 2.75 24.68 -11.53
CA SER A 179 2.14 24.14 -12.73
C SER A 179 3.08 23.16 -13.43
N VAL A 180 2.55 22.35 -14.35
CA VAL A 180 3.37 21.47 -15.21
C VAL A 180 4.39 22.29 -16.00
N GLN A 181 4.02 23.49 -16.47
CA GLN A 181 4.96 24.40 -17.16
C GLN A 181 6.11 24.84 -16.25
N ALA A 182 5.83 25.13 -14.98
CA ALA A 182 6.86 25.57 -14.03
C ALA A 182 7.86 24.46 -13.70
N LEU A 183 7.42 23.19 -13.72
CA LEU A 183 8.28 22.03 -13.45
C LEU A 183 9.11 21.58 -14.67
N VAL A 184 8.51 21.60 -15.86
CA VAL A 184 9.17 21.13 -17.09
C VAL A 184 9.97 22.24 -17.79
N GLY A 185 9.61 23.50 -17.55
CA GLY A 185 10.22 24.68 -18.13
C GLY A 185 9.23 25.50 -18.98
N GLU A 186 9.21 26.82 -18.75
CA GLU A 186 8.24 27.74 -19.35
C GLU A 186 8.31 27.81 -20.89
N GLY A 187 9.44 27.43 -21.50
CA GLY A 187 9.62 27.43 -22.96
C GLY A 187 9.18 26.14 -23.68
N VAL A 188 8.76 25.12 -22.93
CA VAL A 188 8.50 23.77 -23.49
C VAL A 188 7.04 23.61 -23.93
N ILE A 189 6.12 24.34 -23.31
CA ILE A 189 4.68 24.23 -23.56
C ILE A 189 4.21 25.49 -24.29
N ASN A 190 3.87 25.34 -25.57
CA ASN A 190 3.42 26.45 -26.40
C ASN A 190 1.88 26.55 -26.31
N SER A 191 1.36 27.62 -25.70
CA SER A 191 -0.08 27.80 -25.45
C SER A 191 -0.92 27.95 -26.73
N ALA A 192 -0.28 28.17 -27.88
CA ALA A 192 -0.90 28.23 -29.19
C ALA A 192 -0.90 26.88 -29.95
N ASP A 193 -0.38 25.81 -29.35
CA ASP A 193 -0.34 24.48 -29.97
C ASP A 193 -1.75 23.86 -30.02
N PRO A 194 -2.28 23.47 -31.20
CA PRO A 194 -3.55 22.75 -31.29
C PRO A 194 -3.57 21.41 -30.54
N ASN A 195 -2.40 20.83 -30.23
CA ASN A 195 -2.26 19.58 -29.46
C ASN A 195 -1.91 19.80 -27.98
N LEU A 196 -2.06 21.02 -27.46
CA LEU A 196 -1.67 21.39 -26.09
C LEU A 196 -2.15 20.40 -25.01
N GLU A 197 -3.38 19.90 -25.11
CA GLU A 197 -3.95 18.96 -24.16
C GLU A 197 -3.21 17.60 -24.16
N GLN A 198 -2.84 17.11 -25.34
CA GLN A 198 -2.06 15.87 -25.47
C GLN A 198 -0.62 16.08 -24.96
N THR A 199 -0.02 17.21 -25.28
CA THR A 199 1.32 17.60 -24.82
C THR A 199 1.36 17.69 -23.28
N LEU A 200 0.36 18.31 -22.66
CA LEU A 200 0.23 18.36 -21.20
C LEU A 200 0.01 16.97 -20.59
N ALA A 201 -0.80 16.12 -21.22
CA ALA A 201 -1.01 14.75 -20.77
C ALA A 201 0.27 13.91 -20.82
N GLN A 202 1.17 14.17 -21.78
CA GLN A 202 2.49 13.54 -21.84
C GLN A 202 3.38 14.01 -20.68
N TYR A 203 3.47 15.33 -20.45
CA TYR A 203 4.28 15.86 -19.35
C TYR A 203 3.78 15.44 -17.96
N ASN A 204 2.48 15.28 -17.77
CA ASN A 204 1.94 14.74 -16.52
C ASN A 204 2.44 13.33 -16.21
N LYS A 205 2.75 12.53 -17.24
CA LYS A 205 3.26 11.16 -17.10
C LYS A 205 4.79 11.09 -17.11
N MET A 206 5.48 12.21 -17.30
CA MET A 206 6.93 12.25 -17.27
C MET A 206 7.43 11.87 -15.88
N GLU A 207 8.30 10.87 -15.82
CA GLU A 207 8.96 10.45 -14.58
C GLU A 207 10.17 11.33 -14.31
N VAL A 208 10.32 11.75 -13.06
CA VAL A 208 11.48 12.48 -12.54
C VAL A 208 12.08 11.72 -11.37
N SER A 209 13.39 11.88 -11.17
CA SER A 209 14.12 11.27 -10.05
C SER A 209 14.55 12.36 -9.07
N LEU A 210 14.05 12.32 -7.85
CA LEU A 210 14.37 13.27 -6.80
C LEU A 210 15.34 12.65 -5.81
N THR A 211 16.51 13.25 -5.65
CA THR A 211 17.45 12.84 -4.60
C THR A 211 17.08 13.52 -3.29
N LEU A 212 16.74 12.74 -2.27
CA LEU A 212 16.33 13.26 -0.97
C LEU A 212 17.54 13.83 -0.22
N THR A 213 17.30 14.97 0.43
CA THR A 213 18.27 15.62 1.31
C THR A 213 17.57 16.02 2.61
N ASN A 214 18.29 15.92 3.73
CA ASN A 214 17.75 16.36 5.01
C ASN A 214 17.87 17.90 5.11
N ASN A 215 16.73 18.57 5.29
CA ASN A 215 16.67 20.02 5.41
C ASN A 215 16.94 20.54 6.83
N PHE A 216 16.85 19.67 7.83
CA PHE A 216 17.02 19.99 9.25
C PHE A 216 18.30 19.39 9.85
N ASP A 217 19.21 18.94 9.00
CA ASP A 217 20.44 18.30 9.42
C ASP A 217 21.30 19.26 10.25
N ILE A 218 21.51 18.92 11.52
CA ILE A 218 22.18 19.74 12.54
C ILE A 218 23.67 19.94 12.17
N PHE A 219 24.21 19.05 11.33
CA PHE A 219 25.59 19.08 10.87
C PHE A 219 25.83 19.81 9.55
N LYS A 220 24.83 20.53 9.00
CA LYS A 220 25.10 21.46 7.90
C LYS A 220 26.02 22.58 8.40
N SER A 221 27.33 22.39 8.20
CA SER A 221 28.31 23.46 8.25
C SER A 221 27.83 24.58 7.35
N SER A 222 27.88 25.81 7.86
CA SER A 222 27.40 27.07 7.28
C SER A 222 27.98 27.47 5.91
N GLU A 223 28.57 26.54 5.15
CA GLU A 223 29.24 26.79 3.88
C GLU A 223 28.51 26.23 2.65
N GLU A 224 27.51 25.35 2.79
CA GLU A 224 26.68 24.94 1.66
C GLU A 224 25.54 25.94 1.46
N LYS A 225 25.76 26.92 0.57
CA LYS A 225 24.67 27.72 0.01
C LYS A 225 23.60 26.78 -0.53
N PRO A 226 22.30 27.00 -0.26
CA PRO A 226 21.25 26.24 -0.91
C PRO A 226 21.36 26.49 -2.41
N ASP A 227 21.73 25.47 -3.17
CA ASP A 227 21.66 25.53 -4.62
C ASP A 227 20.18 25.56 -4.99
N ALA A 228 19.67 26.77 -5.24
CA ALA A 228 18.31 27.01 -5.67
C ALA A 228 17.96 26.29 -7.00
N ARG A 229 18.95 25.67 -7.67
CA ARG A 229 18.75 24.84 -8.86
C ARG A 229 18.50 23.36 -8.55
N GLY A 230 18.85 22.87 -7.36
CA GLY A 230 18.60 21.49 -6.94
C GLY A 230 17.16 21.20 -6.52
N ILE A 231 16.31 22.23 -6.40
CA ILE A 231 14.88 22.10 -6.10
C ILE A 231 14.05 21.99 -7.40
N LEU A 232 14.66 22.16 -8.58
CA LEU A 232 13.98 22.25 -9.88
C LEU A 232 14.60 21.39 -10.99
N LEU A 233 15.31 20.29 -10.65
CA LEU A 233 15.76 19.30 -11.64
C LEU A 233 15.50 17.88 -11.15
#